data_AF-A0A6J8C9M4-F1
#
_entry.id   AF-A0A6J8C9M4-F1
#
_cell.length_a   1.000
_cell.length_b   1.000
_cell.length_c   1.000
_cell.angle_alpha   90.00
_cell.angle_beta   90.00
_cell.angle_gamma   90.00
#
_symmetry.space_group_name_H-M   'P 1'
#
loop_
_entity.id
_entity.type
_entity.pdbx_description
1 polymer ?
#
loop_
_entity_poly.entity_id
_entity_poly.type
_entity_poly.pdbx_seq_one_letter_code
_entity_poly.pdbx_strand_id
1 'polypeptide(L)'
;MTPVISKLYSAFINNRLSTFLDENEVQADEQNGFRRNRLCEDHVFSLSSVIRNNAIVIATFVDLKKAFDFVDRDMLLYKLLLNNIDGKMYNSIKNICSYTTASIRVNQMMSEWFVCNSGVKQGDNCSTTLFSIFINDLVQEMNNLDFGINIDDSKTVYVIVRI
;
A
#
# COMPACT_ATOMS: atom_id res chain seq x y z
N MET A 1 9.80 5.82 19.23
CA MET A 1 8.34 5.84 19.48
C MET A 1 7.82 7.19 19.00
N THR A 2 6.88 7.22 18.05
CA THR A 2 6.30 8.48 17.54
C THR A 2 5.48 9.16 18.63
N PRO A 3 5.66 10.47 18.89
CA PRO A 3 4.87 11.21 19.88
C PRO A 3 3.37 11.13 19.60
N VAL A 4 2.54 11.15 20.65
CA VAL A 4 1.07 11.07 20.53
C VAL A 4 0.51 12.15 19.59
N ILE A 5 1.00 13.38 19.71
CA ILE A 5 0.59 14.50 18.84
C ILE A 5 0.93 14.22 17.37
N SER A 6 2.10 13.63 17.09
CA SER A 6 2.47 13.24 15.72
C SER A 6 1.55 12.16 15.17
N LYS A 7 1.15 11.19 15.99
CA LYS A 7 0.20 10.14 15.59
C LYS A 7 -1.19 10.70 15.34
N LEU A 8 -1.64 11.63 16.17
CA LEU A 8 -2.93 12.31 15.99
C LEU A 8 -2.93 13.14 14.70
N TYR A 9 -1.87 13.90 14.46
CA TYR A 9 -1.70 14.65 13.22
C TYR A 9 -1.67 13.73 12.00
N SER A 10 -0.88 12.66 12.04
CA SER A 10 -0.86 11.62 10.99
C SER A 10 -2.25 11.00 10.79
N ALA A 11 -3.00 10.70 11.87
CA ALA A 11 -4.37 10.19 11.75
C ALA A 11 -5.29 11.16 11.00
N PHE A 12 -5.21 12.45 11.32
CA PHE A 12 -5.99 13.49 10.65
C PHE A 12 -5.64 13.62 9.17
N ILE A 13 -4.34 13.65 8.85
CA ILE A 13 -3.86 13.67 7.46
C ILE A 13 -4.32 12.41 6.72
N ASN A 14 -4.19 11.24 7.34
CA ASN A 14 -4.63 9.98 6.76
C ASN A 14 -6.13 9.97 6.48
N ASN A 15 -6.95 10.46 7.41
CA ASN A 15 -8.40 10.52 7.20
C ASN A 15 -8.76 11.36 5.97
N ARG A 16 -8.16 12.54 5.84
CA ARG A 16 -8.38 13.42 4.68
C ARG A 16 -7.85 12.82 3.40
N LEU A 17 -6.70 12.17 3.45
CA LEU A 17 -6.11 11.48 2.31
C LEU A 17 -7.04 10.34 1.84
N SER A 18 -7.50 9.47 2.74
CA SER A 18 -8.43 8.39 2.38
C SER A 18 -9.72 8.93 1.77
N THR A 19 -10.32 9.99 2.34
CA THR A 19 -11.51 10.61 1.75
C THR A 19 -11.23 11.10 0.33
N PHE A 20 -10.09 11.75 0.09
CA PHE A 20 -9.70 12.21 -1.24
C PHE A 20 -9.53 11.04 -2.22
N LEU A 21 -8.87 9.95 -1.81
CA LEU A 21 -8.67 8.77 -2.66
C LEU A 21 -10.00 8.11 -3.04
N ASP A 22 -10.94 8.02 -2.09
CA ASP A 22 -12.26 7.46 -2.30
C ASP A 22 -13.10 8.35 -3.25
N GLU A 23 -13.10 9.67 -3.05
CA GLU A 23 -13.87 10.63 -3.87
C GLU A 23 -13.34 10.77 -5.32
N ASN A 24 -12.05 10.51 -5.54
CA ASN A 24 -11.41 10.65 -6.85
C ASN A 24 -11.13 9.28 -7.50
N GLU A 25 -11.62 8.18 -6.92
CA GLU A 25 -11.47 6.81 -7.46
C GLU A 25 -10.02 6.45 -7.84
N VAL A 26 -9.06 6.91 -7.03
CA VAL A 26 -7.61 6.77 -7.34
C VAL A 26 -7.16 5.32 -7.30
N GLN A 27 -7.75 4.53 -6.39
CA GLN A 27 -7.35 3.15 -6.13
C GLN A 27 -8.15 2.15 -6.96
N ALA A 28 -7.45 1.19 -7.57
CA ALA A 28 -8.04 0.08 -8.30
C ALA A 28 -9.01 -0.74 -7.41
N ASP A 29 -10.10 -1.23 -8.02
CA ASP A 29 -11.18 -1.89 -7.29
C ASP A 29 -10.80 -3.24 -6.69
N GLU A 30 -9.80 -3.90 -7.29
CA GLU A 30 -9.23 -5.16 -6.84
C GLU A 30 -8.42 -4.99 -5.54
N GLN A 31 -8.02 -3.75 -5.20
CA GLN A 31 -7.27 -3.43 -4.01
C GLN A 31 -8.21 -3.18 -2.82
N ASN A 32 -8.46 -4.21 -2.01
CA ASN A 32 -9.26 -4.08 -0.79
C ASN A 32 -8.45 -3.65 0.45
N GLY A 33 -7.13 -3.72 0.38
CA GLY A 33 -6.24 -3.40 1.50
C GLY A 33 -6.29 -1.91 1.87
N PHE A 34 -6.48 -1.62 3.16
CA PHE A 34 -6.38 -0.27 3.74
C PHE A 34 -7.35 0.78 3.15
N ARG A 35 -8.47 0.32 2.56
CA ARG A 35 -9.57 1.17 2.10
C ARG A 35 -10.72 1.19 3.08
N ARG A 36 -11.47 2.28 3.11
CA ARG A 36 -12.72 2.32 3.88
C ARG A 36 -13.72 1.36 3.28
N ASN A 37 -14.52 0.72 4.14
CA ASN A 37 -15.62 -0.17 3.75
C ASN A 37 -15.19 -1.37 2.89
N ARG A 38 -13.91 -1.76 2.91
CA ARG A 38 -13.40 -3.00 2.30
C ARG A 38 -12.79 -3.87 3.39
N LEU A 39 -13.17 -5.13 3.41
CA LEU A 39 -12.71 -6.12 4.38
C LEU A 39 -11.92 -7.24 3.70
N CYS A 40 -11.15 -7.98 4.49
CA CYS A 40 -10.47 -9.19 4.00
C CYS A 40 -11.48 -10.24 3.50
N GLU A 41 -12.68 -10.26 4.07
CA GLU A 41 -13.77 -11.16 3.67
C GLU A 41 -14.20 -10.93 2.22
N ASP A 42 -14.16 -9.68 1.75
CA ASP A 42 -14.47 -9.34 0.35
C ASP A 42 -13.48 -10.00 -0.61
N HIS A 43 -12.18 -10.07 -0.26
CA HIS A 43 -11.18 -10.79 -1.06
C HIS A 43 -11.41 -12.29 -1.09
N VAL A 44 -11.78 -12.88 0.05
CA VAL A 44 -12.10 -14.32 0.13
C VAL A 44 -13.36 -14.63 -0.68
N PHE A 45 -14.37 -13.76 -0.61
CA PHE A 45 -15.60 -13.90 -1.38
C PHE A 45 -15.34 -13.82 -2.88
N SER A 46 -14.58 -12.82 -3.34
CA SER A 46 -14.22 -12.67 -4.75
C SER A 46 -13.44 -13.88 -5.27
N LEU A 47 -12.42 -14.34 -4.52
CA LEU A 47 -11.64 -15.53 -4.90
C LEU A 47 -12.50 -16.79 -4.92
N SER A 48 -13.36 -16.98 -3.91
CA SER A 48 -14.27 -18.13 -3.85
C SER A 48 -15.24 -18.16 -5.03
N SER A 49 -15.70 -16.98 -5.45
CA SER A 49 -16.59 -16.83 -6.61
C SER A 49 -15.88 -17.17 -7.91
N VAL A 50 -14.63 -16.74 -8.08
CA VAL A 50 -13.78 -17.11 -9.22
C VAL A 50 -13.57 -18.62 -9.28
N ILE A 51 -13.23 -19.25 -8.16
CA ILE A 51 -13.02 -20.71 -8.08
C ILE A 51 -14.29 -21.49 -8.43
N ARG A 52 -15.46 -21.04 -7.96
CA ARG A 52 -16.74 -21.73 -8.21
C ARG A 52 -17.22 -21.62 -9.66
N ASN A 53 -16.93 -20.51 -10.34
CA ASN A 53 -17.46 -20.23 -11.67
C ASN A 53 -16.53 -20.65 -12.82
N ASN A 54 -15.34 -21.17 -12.52
CA ASN A 54 -14.36 -21.57 -13.54
C ASN A 54 -13.98 -23.05 -13.37
N ALA A 55 -13.83 -23.76 -14.48
CA ALA A 55 -13.48 -25.18 -14.48
C ALA A 55 -12.04 -25.43 -13.98
N ILE A 56 -11.12 -24.51 -14.28
CA ILE A 56 -9.72 -24.56 -13.85
C ILE A 56 -9.32 -23.14 -13.41
N VAL A 57 -8.80 -23.03 -12.19
CA VAL A 57 -8.24 -21.78 -11.66
C VAL A 57 -6.83 -22.04 -11.19
N ILE A 58 -5.90 -21.21 -11.66
CA ILE A 58 -4.55 -21.14 -11.09
C ILE A 58 -4.47 -19.81 -10.32
N ALA A 59 -4.11 -19.88 -9.04
CA ALA A 59 -3.93 -18.69 -8.22
C ALA A 59 -2.46 -18.56 -7.82
N THR A 60 -1.88 -17.37 -8.00
CA THR A 60 -0.53 -17.04 -7.57
C THR A 60 -0.59 -16.00 -6.47
N PHE A 61 0.03 -16.29 -5.33
CA PHE A 61 0.12 -15.36 -4.22
C PHE A 61 1.54 -14.81 -4.12
N VAL A 62 1.68 -13.49 -4.25
CA VAL A 62 2.97 -12.80 -4.15
C VAL A 62 3.08 -12.15 -2.77
N ASP A 63 4.10 -12.55 -2.02
CA ASP A 63 4.41 -11.98 -0.71
C ASP A 63 5.61 -11.05 -0.82
N LEU A 64 5.41 -9.77 -0.49
CA LEU A 64 6.45 -8.75 -0.62
C LEU A 64 7.31 -8.69 0.65
N LYS A 65 8.55 -9.15 0.56
CA LYS A 65 9.50 -9.09 1.68
C LYS A 65 9.72 -7.65 2.14
N LYS A 66 9.37 -7.34 3.39
CA LYS A 66 9.54 -6.02 4.03
C LYS A 66 8.96 -4.87 3.18
N ALA A 67 7.76 -5.07 2.66
CA ALA A 67 7.12 -4.15 1.71
C ALA A 67 7.20 -2.67 2.12
N PHE A 68 6.94 -2.35 3.39
CA PHE A 68 6.99 -0.98 3.89
C PHE A 68 8.41 -0.38 3.94
N ASP A 69 9.45 -1.18 4.12
CA ASP A 69 10.83 -0.71 4.28
C ASP A 69 11.50 -0.36 2.94
N PHE A 70 11.00 -0.96 1.85
CA PHE A 70 11.54 -0.83 0.49
C PHE A 70 10.83 0.23 -0.36
N VAL A 71 9.83 0.94 0.18
CA VAL A 71 9.18 2.03 -0.56
C VAL A 71 10.20 3.12 -0.88
N ASP A 72 10.39 3.42 -2.16
CA ASP A 72 11.17 4.57 -2.60
C ASP A 72 10.37 5.85 -2.30
N ARG A 73 10.93 6.75 -1.49
CA ARG A 73 10.23 7.95 -1.03
C ARG A 73 10.09 8.99 -2.13
N ASP A 74 11.08 9.15 -2.99
CA ASP A 74 11.02 10.13 -4.06
C ASP A 74 9.99 9.69 -5.11
N MET A 75 9.96 8.39 -5.43
CA MET A 75 8.93 7.81 -6.28
C MET A 75 7.55 7.90 -5.63
N LEU A 76 7.40 7.62 -4.34
CA LEU A 76 6.14 7.81 -3.62
C LEU A 76 5.64 9.25 -3.70
N LEU A 77 6.52 10.23 -3.41
CA LEU A 77 6.16 11.65 -3.49
C LEU A 77 5.80 12.06 -4.92
N TYR A 78 6.51 11.54 -5.92
CA TYR A 78 6.16 11.76 -7.32
C TYR A 78 4.78 11.20 -7.66
N LYS A 79 4.45 9.98 -7.21
CA LYS A 79 3.12 9.38 -7.39
C LYS A 79 2.01 10.18 -6.74
N LEU A 80 2.25 10.82 -5.60
CA LEU A 80 1.25 11.72 -4.99
C LEU A 80 0.89 12.85 -5.96
N LEU A 81 1.89 13.48 -6.59
CA LEU A 81 1.67 14.55 -7.56
C LEU A 81 0.94 14.04 -8.81
N LEU A 82 1.27 12.85 -9.31
CA LEU A 82 0.55 12.22 -10.43
C LEU A 82 -0.94 11.99 -10.13
N ASN A 83 -1.27 11.73 -8.87
CA ASN A 83 -2.64 11.53 -8.40
C ASN A 83 -3.31 12.83 -7.92
N ASN A 84 -2.79 14.00 -8.34
CA ASN A 84 -3.31 15.33 -7.97
C ASN A 84 -3.30 15.61 -6.45
N ILE A 85 -2.44 14.93 -5.69
CA ILE A 85 -2.24 15.18 -4.25
C ILE A 85 -1.07 16.16 -4.11
N ASP A 86 -1.39 17.45 -4.09
CA ASP A 86 -0.41 18.53 -4.08
C ASP A 86 -0.57 19.48 -2.85
N GLY A 87 0.09 20.64 -2.92
CA GLY A 87 -0.10 21.74 -1.97
C GLY A 87 0.16 21.36 -0.50
N LYS A 88 -0.80 21.70 0.37
CA LYS A 88 -0.65 21.48 1.82
C LYS A 88 -0.67 20.00 2.19
N MET A 89 -1.44 19.18 1.46
CA MET A 89 -1.51 17.74 1.73
C MET A 89 -0.17 17.08 1.40
N TYR A 90 0.36 17.35 0.21
CA TYR A 90 1.68 16.89 -0.21
C TYR A 90 2.77 17.26 0.79
N ASN A 91 2.84 18.53 1.18
CA ASN A 91 3.86 18.99 2.14
C ASN A 91 3.72 18.33 3.52
N SER A 92 2.49 18.07 3.96
CA SER A 92 2.23 17.36 5.22
C SER A 92 2.73 15.92 5.15
N ILE A 93 2.41 15.19 4.07
CA ILE A 93 2.85 13.82 3.85
C ILE A 93 4.38 13.75 3.71
N LYS A 94 4.97 14.68 2.95
CA LYS A 94 6.42 14.80 2.81
C LYS A 94 7.09 14.97 4.17
N ASN A 95 6.56 15.84 5.04
CA ASN A 95 7.10 16.02 6.39
C ASN A 95 6.91 14.77 7.28
N ILE A 96 5.79 14.06 7.15
CA ILE A 96 5.56 12.80 7.87
C ILE A 96 6.59 11.74 7.45
N CYS A 97 6.92 11.66 6.14
CA CYS A 97 7.88 10.70 5.60
C CYS A 97 9.34 11.12 5.82
N SER A 98 9.60 12.42 5.93
CA SER A 98 10.94 12.99 6.09
C SER A 98 11.54 12.69 7.47
N TYR A 99 12.87 12.68 7.53
CA TYR A 99 13.67 12.57 8.76
C TYR A 99 13.25 11.42 9.67
N THR A 100 13.18 10.21 9.11
CA THR A 100 13.02 9.00 9.91
C THR A 100 14.39 8.53 10.38
N THR A 101 14.60 8.44 11.69
CA THR A 101 15.76 7.75 12.27
C THR A 101 15.31 6.49 13.00
N ALA A 102 16.17 5.49 13.03
CA ALA A 102 15.95 4.24 13.76
C ALA A 102 17.20 3.86 14.56
N SER A 103 17.00 3.01 15.55
CA SER A 103 18.05 2.34 16.31
C SER A 103 17.61 0.91 16.60
N ILE A 104 18.58 0.00 16.73
CA ILE A 104 18.35 -1.42 16.97
C ILE A 104 18.55 -1.71 18.45
N ARG A 105 17.59 -2.38 19.08
CA ARG A 105 17.72 -2.83 20.47
C ARG A 105 18.03 -4.33 20.51
N VAL A 106 19.16 -4.70 21.12
CA VAL A 106 19.57 -6.11 21.34
C VAL A 106 19.96 -6.27 22.81
N ASN A 107 19.34 -7.21 23.53
CA ASN A 107 19.66 -7.52 24.93
C ASN A 107 19.77 -6.28 25.84
N GLN A 108 18.79 -5.36 25.71
CA GLN A 108 18.71 -4.06 26.41
C GLN A 108 19.73 -2.99 26.00
N MET A 109 20.69 -3.32 25.14
CA MET A 109 21.59 -2.35 24.51
C MET A 109 20.94 -1.76 23.27
N MET A 110 21.21 -0.48 23.01
CA MET A 110 20.71 0.23 21.84
C MET A 110 21.88 0.59 20.93
N SER A 111 21.75 0.37 19.63
CA SER A 111 22.70 0.86 18.64
C SER A 111 22.69 2.39 18.59
N GLU A 112 23.68 2.95 17.90
CA GLU A 112 23.61 4.33 17.46
C GLU A 112 22.38 4.54 16.55
N TRP A 113 21.90 5.78 16.53
CA TRP A 113 20.82 6.20 15.65
C TRP A 113 21.35 6.34 14.22
N PHE A 114 20.61 5.80 13.27
CA PHE A 114 20.90 5.96 11.85
C PHE A 114 19.67 6.52 11.12
N VAL A 115 19.91 7.18 9.99
CA VAL A 115 18.86 7.73 9.13
C VAL A 115 18.31 6.62 8.24
N CYS A 116 16.98 6.50 8.21
CA CYS A 116 16.27 5.63 7.27
C CYS A 116 15.90 6.45 6.04
N ASN A 117 16.58 6.20 4.91
CA ASN A 117 16.36 6.92 3.65
C ASN A 117 15.20 6.35 2.83
N SER A 118 14.87 5.07 3.01
CA SER A 118 13.75 4.40 2.33
C SER A 118 12.61 4.09 3.30
N GLY A 119 11.49 3.68 2.71
CA GLY A 119 10.36 3.13 3.41
C GLY A 119 9.45 4.17 4.04
N VAL A 120 8.26 3.70 4.40
CA VAL A 120 7.30 4.44 5.22
C VAL A 120 7.45 4.04 6.69
N LYS A 121 7.03 4.92 7.61
CA LYS A 121 7.19 4.68 9.06
C LYS A 121 6.25 3.56 9.53
N GLN A 122 6.76 2.36 9.81
CA GLN A 122 5.94 1.28 10.34
C GLN A 122 5.21 1.72 11.63
N GLY A 123 3.90 1.45 11.69
CA GLY A 123 3.04 1.85 12.82
C GLY A 123 2.59 3.32 12.81
N ASP A 124 2.89 4.08 11.75
CA ASP A 124 2.25 5.37 11.49
C ASP A 124 0.95 5.20 10.71
N ASN A 125 -0.05 6.05 10.97
CA ASN A 125 -1.38 5.91 10.39
C ASN A 125 -1.41 6.18 8.88
N CYS A 126 -0.53 7.04 8.35
CA CYS A 126 -0.46 7.31 6.93
C CYS A 126 0.24 6.19 6.14
N SER A 127 1.11 5.41 6.78
CA SER A 127 2.00 4.48 6.09
C SER A 127 1.27 3.43 5.26
N THR A 128 0.16 2.91 5.76
CA THR A 128 -0.66 1.92 5.06
C THR A 128 -1.31 2.49 3.80
N THR A 129 -1.90 3.68 3.89
CA THR A 129 -2.50 4.40 2.76
C THR A 129 -1.46 4.79 1.72
N LEU A 130 -0.30 5.28 2.17
CA LEU A 130 0.80 5.64 1.27
C LEU A 130 1.37 4.43 0.53
N PHE A 131 1.52 3.30 1.22
CA PHE A 131 1.90 2.05 0.58
C PHE A 131 0.84 1.60 -0.44
N SER A 132 -0.44 1.74 -0.10
CA SER A 132 -1.52 1.40 -1.00
C SER A 132 -1.47 2.23 -2.30
N ILE A 133 -1.23 3.54 -2.22
CA ILE A 133 -0.98 4.39 -3.40
C ILE A 133 0.26 3.89 -4.16
N PHE A 134 1.34 3.56 -3.45
CA PHE A 134 2.59 3.12 -4.07
C PHE A 134 2.43 1.85 -4.90
N ILE A 135 1.67 0.86 -4.43
CA ILE A 135 1.48 -0.42 -5.13
C ILE A 135 0.36 -0.37 -6.17
N ASN A 136 -0.47 0.69 -6.19
CA ASN A 136 -1.64 0.79 -7.04
C ASN A 136 -1.30 0.63 -8.54
N ASP A 137 -0.20 1.23 -9.01
CA ASP A 137 0.23 1.10 -10.41
C ASP A 137 0.48 -0.36 -10.81
N LEU A 138 1.00 -1.20 -9.90
CA LEU A 138 1.16 -2.62 -10.17
C LEU A 138 -0.19 -3.29 -10.41
N VAL A 139 -1.20 -2.94 -9.61
CA VAL A 139 -2.57 -3.46 -9.76
C VAL A 139 -3.19 -2.97 -11.07
N GLN A 140 -3.03 -1.68 -11.39
CA GLN A 140 -3.53 -1.10 -12.64
C GLN A 140 -2.86 -1.71 -13.88
N GLU A 141 -1.54 -1.89 -13.86
CA GLU A 141 -0.82 -2.56 -14.95
C GLU A 141 -1.26 -4.01 -15.11
N MET A 142 -1.48 -4.73 -13.99
CA MET A 142 -2.04 -6.08 -14.05
C MET A 142 -3.42 -6.12 -14.70
N ASN A 143 -4.28 -5.13 -14.41
CA ASN A 143 -5.60 -5.01 -15.05
C ASN A 143 -5.48 -4.64 -16.54
N ASN A 144 -4.58 -3.73 -16.91
CA ASN A 144 -4.36 -3.29 -18.29
C ASN A 144 -3.79 -4.39 -19.18
N LEU A 145 -3.02 -5.30 -18.60
CA LEU A 145 -2.49 -6.48 -19.29
C LEU A 145 -3.58 -7.55 -19.56
N ASP A 146 -4.84 -7.30 -19.18
CA ASP A 146 -6.02 -8.14 -19.44
C ASP A 146 -5.81 -9.60 -19.01
N PHE A 147 -5.14 -9.80 -17.87
CA PHE A 147 -4.75 -11.12 -17.40
C PHE A 147 -5.29 -11.41 -15.99
N GLY A 148 -5.95 -12.54 -15.81
CA GLY A 148 -5.15 -13.74 -15.59
C GLY A 148 -4.52 -14.43 -16.81
N ILE A 149 -3.24 -14.79 -16.70
CA ILE A 149 -2.40 -15.36 -17.78
C ILE A 149 -3.05 -16.61 -18.37
N ASN A 150 -3.24 -16.66 -19.69
CA ASN A 150 -3.77 -17.84 -20.40
C ASN A 150 -2.63 -18.83 -20.71
N ILE A 151 -2.57 -19.96 -20.01
CA ILE A 151 -1.61 -21.04 -20.28
C ILE A 151 -2.34 -22.15 -21.03
N ASP A 152 -1.99 -22.37 -22.31
CA ASP A 152 -2.62 -23.37 -23.20
C ASP A 152 -4.15 -23.18 -23.35
N ASP A 153 -4.58 -22.02 -23.87
CA ASP A 153 -5.95 -21.69 -24.34
C ASP A 153 -7.11 -21.92 -23.35
N SER A 154 -6.85 -22.23 -22.08
CA SER A 154 -7.89 -22.69 -21.13
C SER A 154 -7.65 -22.39 -19.65
N LYS A 155 -6.53 -21.76 -19.27
CA LYS A 155 -6.16 -21.61 -17.86
C LYS A 155 -5.96 -20.15 -17.52
N THR A 156 -6.86 -19.58 -16.72
CA THR A 156 -6.72 -18.21 -16.20
C THR A 156 -5.92 -18.20 -14.89
N VAL A 157 -4.81 -17.44 -14.85
CA VAL A 157 -3.97 -17.28 -13.66
C VAL A 157 -4.29 -15.98 -12.90
N TYR A 158 -4.94 -16.05 -11.75
CA TYR A 158 -5.20 -14.87 -10.91
C TYR A 158 -4.01 -14.58 -9.98
N VAL A 159 -3.51 -13.34 -9.99
CA VAL A 159 -2.40 -12.93 -9.12
C VAL A 159 -2.94 -12.07 -7.99
N ILE A 160 -2.70 -12.51 -6.75
CA ILE A 160 -3.09 -11.80 -5.53
C ILE A 160 -1.81 -11.37 -4.82
N VAL A 161 -1.61 -10.06 -4.69
CA VAL A 161 -0.50 -9.50 -3.93
C VAL A 161 -0.91 -9.37 -2.47
N ARG A 162 -0.16 -10.01 -1.58
CA ARG A 162 -0.33 -9.94 -0.14
C ARG A 162 0.84 -9.16 0.48
N ILE A 163 0.53 -8.40 1.52
CA ILE A 163 1.45 -7.54 2.28
C ILE A 163 1.41 -7.99 3.75
#